data_AF-A0A3N8KV36-F1
#
_entry.id   AF-A0A3N8KV36-F1
#
_cell.length_a   1.000
_cell.length_b   1.000
_cell.length_c   1.000
_cell.angle_alpha   90.00
_cell.angle_beta   90.00
_cell.angle_gamma   90.00
#
_symmetry.space_group_name_H-M   'P 1'
#
loop_
_entity.id
_entity.type
_entity.pdbx_description
1 polymer ?
#
loop_
_entity_poly.entity_id
_entity_poly.type
_entity_poly.pdbx_seq_one_letter_code
_entity_poly.pdbx_strand_id
1 'polypeptide(L)'
;MILIRSLAAACLLLAGCIATAHAETYPPEVSRNIDKLQSKCARKSNDPKAPACIDYKATLARTIPPAVQALMHQEEAVDDKCRNGPAPGLLPDGQYAPGSACAQREQLMKTIHQHGWCWGHTDMDSYHPGWVICHPGEWQ
;
A
#
# COMPACT_ATOMS: atom_id res chain seq x y z
N MET A 1 -21.73 45.90 -32.09
CA MET A 1 -22.54 45.94 -30.85
C MET A 1 -23.21 44.58 -30.68
N ILE A 2 -22.94 43.91 -29.55
CA ILE A 2 -23.77 42.91 -28.82
C ILE A 2 -24.02 41.58 -29.58
N LEU A 3 -23.36 40.45 -29.28
CA LEU A 3 -23.18 39.62 -28.05
C LEU A 3 -24.18 38.44 -27.94
N ILE A 4 -23.61 37.24 -28.13
CA ILE A 4 -23.80 35.95 -27.42
C ILE A 4 -25.10 35.15 -27.61
N ARG A 5 -24.87 33.82 -27.71
CA ARG A 5 -25.67 32.64 -27.31
C ARG A 5 -26.08 31.83 -28.56
N SER A 6 -25.54 30.64 -28.84
CA SER A 6 -25.29 29.52 -27.92
C SER A 6 -24.29 28.55 -28.56
N LEU A 7 -23.12 28.39 -27.94
CA LEU A 7 -22.13 27.35 -28.26
C LEU A 7 -21.57 26.86 -26.93
N ALA A 8 -22.41 26.13 -26.18
CA ALA A 8 -22.01 25.53 -24.91
C ALA A 8 -22.93 24.35 -24.60
N ALA A 9 -22.85 23.27 -25.38
CA ALA A 9 -23.47 22.00 -25.02
C ALA A 9 -22.93 20.84 -25.88
N ALA A 10 -21.61 20.59 -25.87
CA ALA A 10 -21.04 19.29 -26.26
C ALA A 10 -19.50 19.31 -26.20
N CYS A 11 -18.91 19.33 -24.99
CA CYS A 11 -17.54 18.82 -24.76
C CYS A 11 -17.14 18.78 -23.28
N LEU A 12 -18.08 18.55 -22.35
CA LEU A 12 -17.80 18.42 -20.91
C LEU A 12 -18.28 17.08 -20.35
N LEU A 13 -18.07 15.98 -21.08
CA LEU A 13 -18.39 14.62 -20.60
C LEU A 13 -17.25 13.63 -20.81
N LEU A 14 -16.00 14.09 -20.69
CA LEU A 14 -14.81 13.21 -20.63
C LEU A 14 -13.97 13.45 -19.36
N ALA A 15 -14.57 14.02 -18.32
CA ALA A 15 -13.96 14.19 -17.00
C ALA A 15 -14.66 13.32 -15.93
N GLY A 16 -15.01 12.08 -16.29
CA GLY A 16 -15.85 11.20 -15.48
C GLY A 16 -15.31 9.79 -15.24
N CYS A 17 -14.01 9.57 -15.40
CA CYS A 17 -13.36 8.32 -14.98
C CYS A 17 -12.00 8.59 -14.31
N ILE A 18 -11.93 9.62 -13.46
CA ILE A 18 -10.98 9.50 -12.35
C ILE A 18 -11.66 8.50 -11.44
N ALA A 19 -11.26 7.23 -11.55
CA ALA A 19 -11.47 6.28 -10.49
C ALA A 19 -10.82 6.91 -9.25
N THR A 20 -11.62 7.61 -8.46
CA THR A 20 -11.33 7.73 -7.06
C THR A 20 -11.30 6.30 -6.57
N ALA A 21 -10.11 5.72 -6.53
CA ALA A 21 -9.78 4.71 -5.55
C ALA A 21 -9.97 5.41 -4.20
N HIS A 22 -11.23 5.60 -3.80
CA HIS A 22 -11.58 5.81 -2.43
C HIS A 22 -10.93 4.65 -1.72
N ALA A 23 -10.05 4.93 -0.76
CA ALA A 23 -9.64 3.95 0.21
C ALA A 23 -10.94 3.23 0.63
N GLU A 24 -11.10 1.97 0.24
CA GLU A 24 -12.17 1.14 0.76
C GLU A 24 -11.86 1.07 2.24
N THR A 25 -12.47 1.97 3.01
CA THR A 25 -12.29 2.00 4.46
C THR A 25 -12.98 0.75 4.96
N TYR A 26 -12.18 -0.29 5.16
CA TYR A 26 -12.63 -1.54 5.74
C TYR A 26 -13.32 -1.26 7.08
N PRO A 27 -14.34 -2.07 7.44
CA PRO A 27 -14.97 -1.95 8.74
C PRO A 27 -13.91 -2.02 9.86
N PRO A 28 -14.04 -1.23 10.94
CA PRO A 28 -13.07 -1.21 12.04
C PRO A 28 -12.79 -2.59 12.64
N GLU A 29 -13.76 -3.51 12.59
CA GLU A 29 -13.60 -4.89 13.05
C GLU A 29 -12.61 -5.69 12.19
N VAL A 30 -12.61 -5.44 10.88
CA VAL A 30 -11.71 -6.10 9.92
C VAL A 30 -10.27 -5.63 10.16
N SER A 31 -10.06 -4.31 10.31
CA SER A 31 -8.75 -3.74 10.67
C SER A 31 -8.21 -4.35 11.96
N ARG A 32 -8.99 -4.24 13.05
CA ARG A 32 -8.60 -4.76 14.37
C ARG A 32 -8.27 -6.26 14.36
N ASN A 33 -8.99 -7.05 13.56
CA ASN A 33 -8.71 -8.47 13.45
C ASN A 33 -7.38 -8.75 12.74
N ILE A 34 -7.08 -8.01 11.65
CA ILE A 34 -5.80 -8.12 10.95
C ILE A 34 -4.66 -7.74 11.88
N ASP A 35 -4.77 -6.63 12.62
CA ASP A 35 -3.74 -6.15 13.55
C ASP A 35 -3.45 -7.17 14.65
N LYS A 36 -4.52 -7.77 15.20
CA LYS A 36 -4.42 -8.82 16.22
C LYS A 36 -3.73 -10.08 15.69
N LEU A 37 -4.01 -10.48 14.44
CA LEU A 37 -3.39 -11.64 13.82
C LEU A 37 -1.91 -11.37 13.51
N GLN A 38 -1.58 -10.19 12.99
CA GLN A 38 -0.20 -9.78 12.78
C GLN A 38 0.59 -9.79 14.09
N SER A 39 0.07 -9.16 15.15
CA SER A 39 0.73 -9.13 16.46
C SER A 39 1.01 -10.54 17.01
N LYS A 40 0.07 -11.48 16.81
CA LYS A 40 0.26 -12.89 17.19
C LYS A 40 1.33 -13.58 16.35
N CYS A 41 1.36 -13.35 15.04
CA CYS A 41 2.42 -13.88 14.17
C CYS A 41 3.80 -13.38 14.60
N ALA A 42 3.92 -12.06 14.81
CA ALA A 42 5.14 -11.38 15.23
C ALA A 42 5.67 -11.88 16.59
N ARG A 43 4.78 -12.08 17.57
CA ARG A 43 5.16 -12.51 18.93
C ARG A 43 5.59 -13.97 19.02
N LYS A 44 5.06 -14.85 18.16
CA LYS A 44 5.18 -16.30 18.36
C LYS A 44 6.42 -16.92 17.72
N SER A 45 6.88 -16.44 16.56
CA SER A 45 8.03 -17.08 15.91
C SER A 45 8.59 -16.33 14.69
N ASN A 46 7.80 -15.50 14.00
CA ASN A 46 8.05 -15.10 12.60
C ASN A 46 8.29 -16.25 11.63
N ASP A 47 8.11 -17.49 12.09
CA ASP A 47 8.10 -18.65 11.23
C ASP A 47 6.86 -18.54 10.35
N PRO A 48 7.01 -18.43 9.02
CA PRO A 48 5.87 -18.38 8.11
C PRO A 48 4.98 -19.62 8.22
N LYS A 49 5.46 -20.73 8.81
CA LYS A 49 4.71 -21.96 9.06
C LYS A 49 4.00 -21.97 10.41
N ALA A 50 4.21 -20.98 11.28
CA ALA A 50 3.48 -20.88 12.53
C ALA A 50 1.98 -20.66 12.23
N PRO A 51 1.06 -21.35 12.94
CA PRO A 51 -0.38 -21.23 12.68
C PRO A 51 -0.90 -19.79 12.67
N ALA A 52 -0.42 -18.94 13.59
CA ALA A 52 -0.80 -17.53 13.64
C ALA A 52 -0.36 -16.74 12.39
N CYS A 53 0.78 -17.08 11.79
CA CYS A 53 1.26 -16.45 10.56
C CYS A 53 0.51 -16.95 9.32
N ILE A 54 0.13 -18.23 9.30
CA ILE A 54 -0.74 -18.80 8.26
C ILE A 54 -2.11 -18.12 8.30
N ASP A 55 -2.73 -18.00 9.48
CA ASP A 55 -4.04 -17.37 9.66
C ASP A 55 -4.01 -15.89 9.28
N TYR A 56 -2.94 -15.17 9.64
CA TYR A 56 -2.70 -13.79 9.23
C TYR A 56 -2.65 -13.67 7.70
N LYS A 57 -1.78 -14.45 7.03
CA LYS A 57 -1.64 -14.43 5.56
C LYS A 57 -2.93 -14.81 4.84
N ALA A 58 -3.65 -15.83 5.33
CA ALA A 58 -4.92 -16.26 4.75
C ALA A 58 -6.02 -15.21 4.93
N THR A 59 -6.04 -14.50 6.06
CA THR A 59 -6.99 -13.41 6.30
C THR A 59 -6.66 -12.21 5.41
N LEU A 60 -5.40 -11.82 5.33
CA LEU A 60 -4.92 -10.80 4.39
C LEU A 60 -5.36 -11.10 2.95
N ALA A 61 -5.11 -12.31 2.45
CA ALA A 61 -5.44 -12.72 1.08
C ALA A 61 -6.95 -12.67 0.77
N ARG A 62 -7.82 -12.77 1.78
CA ARG A 62 -9.27 -12.64 1.61
C ARG A 62 -9.77 -11.19 1.72
N THR A 63 -9.03 -10.35 2.45
CA THR A 63 -9.40 -8.96 2.68
C THR A 63 -8.86 -8.03 1.60
N ILE A 64 -7.60 -8.22 1.18
CA ILE A 64 -6.92 -7.34 0.22
C ILE A 64 -7.53 -7.52 -1.18
N PRO A 65 -7.85 -6.42 -1.90
CA PRO A 65 -8.33 -6.53 -3.27
C PRO A 65 -7.22 -7.13 -4.16
N PRO A 66 -7.54 -7.99 -5.15
CA PRO A 66 -6.52 -8.68 -5.95
C PRO A 66 -5.46 -7.76 -6.59
N ALA A 67 -5.86 -6.55 -7.00
CA ALA A 67 -4.94 -5.56 -7.55
C ALA A 67 -3.89 -5.09 -6.53
N VAL A 68 -4.31 -4.84 -5.29
CA VAL A 68 -3.39 -4.45 -4.21
C VAL A 68 -2.53 -5.64 -3.78
N GLN A 69 -3.08 -6.85 -3.75
CA GLN A 69 -2.32 -8.06 -3.45
C GLN A 69 -1.20 -8.28 -4.48
N ALA A 70 -1.47 -8.04 -5.76
CA ALA A 70 -0.46 -8.09 -6.80
C ALA A 70 0.64 -7.03 -6.60
N LEU A 71 0.29 -5.81 -6.18
CA LEU A 71 1.26 -4.78 -5.85
C LEU A 71 2.14 -5.18 -4.65
N MET A 72 1.54 -5.75 -3.61
CA MET A 72 2.29 -6.23 -2.42
C MET A 72 3.27 -7.35 -2.78
N HIS A 73 2.87 -8.29 -3.65
CA HIS A 73 3.79 -9.33 -4.13
C HIS A 73 4.92 -8.77 -5.00
N GLN A 74 4.62 -7.75 -5.81
CA GLN A 74 5.67 -7.04 -6.56
C GLN A 74 6.62 -6.30 -5.62
N GLU A 75 6.09 -5.66 -4.57
CA GLU A 75 6.90 -4.96 -3.57
C GLU A 75 7.84 -5.94 -2.85
N GLU A 76 7.33 -7.08 -2.37
CA GLU A 76 8.13 -8.13 -1.71
C GLU A 76 9.28 -8.62 -2.62
N ALA A 77 8.98 -8.92 -3.88
CA ALA A 77 9.99 -9.37 -4.84
C ALA A 77 11.03 -8.29 -5.20
N VAL A 78 10.66 -7.01 -5.13
CA VAL A 78 11.57 -5.87 -5.38
C VAL A 78 12.34 -5.48 -4.12
N ASP A 79 11.76 -5.62 -2.93
CA ASP A 79 12.43 -5.43 -1.64
C ASP A 79 13.58 -6.41 -1.48
N ASP A 80 13.36 -7.68 -1.80
CA ASP A 80 14.42 -8.68 -1.80
C ASP A 80 15.59 -8.28 -2.72
N LYS A 81 15.30 -7.68 -3.87
CA LYS A 81 16.34 -7.16 -4.78
C LYS A 81 17.00 -5.90 -4.27
N CYS A 82 16.26 -5.01 -3.61
CA CYS A 82 16.79 -3.81 -3.00
C CYS A 82 17.76 -4.15 -1.85
N ARG A 83 17.40 -5.13 -1.02
CA ARG A 83 18.19 -5.55 0.16
C ARG A 83 19.42 -6.37 -0.19
N ASN A 84 19.31 -7.24 -1.19
CA ASN A 84 20.38 -8.17 -1.57
C ASN A 84 21.15 -7.74 -2.83
N GLY A 85 20.75 -6.63 -3.46
CA GLY A 85 21.37 -6.10 -4.66
C GLY A 85 22.52 -5.12 -4.39
N PRO A 86 23.09 -4.54 -5.46
CA PRO A 86 24.07 -3.47 -5.33
C PRO A 86 23.48 -2.27 -4.59
N ALA A 87 24.28 -1.62 -3.75
CA ALA A 87 23.88 -0.39 -3.09
C ALA A 87 23.44 0.65 -4.14
N PRO A 88 22.20 1.17 -4.07
CA PRO A 88 21.71 2.14 -5.03
C PRO A 88 22.44 3.49 -4.84
N GLY A 89 22.58 4.24 -5.92
CA GLY A 89 22.95 5.65 -5.82
C GLY A 89 21.84 6.44 -5.10
N LEU A 90 22.23 7.47 -4.34
CA LEU A 90 21.31 8.43 -3.74
C LEU A 90 21.41 9.76 -4.47
N LEU A 91 20.26 10.40 -4.68
CA LEU A 91 20.17 11.79 -5.13
C LEU A 91 20.50 12.74 -3.96
N PRO A 92 20.83 14.02 -4.23
CA PRO A 92 21.17 14.99 -3.18
C PRO A 92 20.06 15.23 -2.14
N ASP A 93 18.81 14.92 -2.48
CA ASP A 93 17.64 14.99 -1.59
C ASP A 93 17.41 13.72 -0.76
N GLY A 94 18.31 12.73 -0.87
CA GLY A 94 18.24 11.47 -0.15
C GLY A 94 17.34 10.41 -0.80
N GLN A 95 16.70 10.69 -1.95
CA GLN A 95 15.93 9.69 -2.69
C GLN A 95 16.85 8.72 -3.44
N TYR A 96 16.40 7.48 -3.64
CA TYR A 96 17.12 6.55 -4.48
C TYR A 96 17.14 7.01 -5.95
N ALA A 97 18.28 6.82 -6.60
CA ALA A 97 18.42 7.09 -8.02
C ALA A 97 17.38 6.29 -8.84
N PRO A 98 16.72 6.91 -9.83
CA PRO A 98 15.76 6.23 -10.69
C PRO A 98 16.36 4.99 -11.36
N GLY A 99 15.55 3.96 -11.54
CA GLY A 99 15.96 2.70 -12.15
C GLY A 99 16.64 1.70 -11.19
N SER A 100 16.89 2.08 -9.93
CA SER A 100 17.29 1.13 -8.90
C SER A 100 16.09 0.32 -8.38
N ALA A 101 16.35 -0.90 -7.88
CA ALA A 101 15.32 -1.71 -7.22
C ALA A 101 14.73 -0.99 -6.01
N CYS A 102 15.52 -0.24 -5.25
CA CYS A 102 15.04 0.52 -4.10
C CYS A 102 14.11 1.68 -4.50
N ALA A 103 14.40 2.41 -5.59
CA ALA A 103 13.49 3.42 -6.11
C ALA A 103 12.17 2.80 -6.59
N GLN A 104 12.22 1.63 -7.24
CA GLN A 104 11.02 0.91 -7.65
C GLN A 104 10.19 0.43 -6.45
N ARG A 105 10.86 -0.08 -5.41
CA ARG A 105 10.23 -0.48 -4.15
C ARG A 105 9.47 0.70 -3.53
N GLU A 106 10.11 1.86 -3.41
CA GLU A 106 9.46 3.06 -2.85
C GLU A 106 8.24 3.49 -3.66
N GLN A 107 8.29 3.38 -4.99
CA GLN A 107 7.13 3.68 -5.83
C GLN A 107 5.97 2.70 -5.61
N LEU A 108 6.27 1.40 -5.43
CA LEU A 108 5.27 0.40 -5.09
C LEU A 108 4.66 0.67 -3.71
N MET A 109 5.49 0.94 -2.70
CA MET A 109 5.04 1.32 -1.36
C MET A 109 4.08 2.52 -1.40
N LYS A 110 4.45 3.60 -2.11
CA LYS A 110 3.59 4.79 -2.31
C LYS A 110 2.25 4.43 -2.95
N THR A 111 2.27 3.56 -3.96
CA THR A 111 1.04 3.12 -4.65
C THR A 111 0.16 2.28 -3.73
N ILE A 112 0.74 1.35 -2.95
CA ILE A 112 0.01 0.53 -1.98
C ILE A 112 -0.59 1.42 -0.86
N HIS A 113 0.14 2.44 -0.39
CA HIS A 113 -0.37 3.43 0.56
C HIS A 113 -1.58 4.21 0.00
N GLN A 114 -1.57 4.58 -1.28
CA GLN A 114 -2.71 5.23 -1.94
C GLN A 114 -3.97 4.35 -1.95
N HIS A 115 -3.80 3.02 -1.85
CA HIS A 115 -4.90 2.07 -1.68
C HIS A 115 -5.32 1.86 -0.22
N GLY A 116 -4.76 2.61 0.73
CA GLY A 116 -5.11 2.54 2.15
C GLY A 116 -4.44 1.41 2.92
N TRP A 117 -3.32 0.86 2.40
CA TRP A 117 -2.59 -0.24 3.03
C TRP A 117 -1.20 0.21 3.48
N CYS A 118 -0.88 0.01 4.75
CA CYS A 118 0.36 0.43 5.40
C CYS A 118 1.19 -0.76 5.85
N TRP A 119 2.51 -0.61 5.87
CA TRP A 119 3.43 -1.63 6.38
C TRP A 119 3.63 -1.46 7.90
N GLY A 120 2.70 -2.01 8.67
CA GLY A 120 2.54 -1.78 10.10
C GLY A 120 1.95 -0.40 10.42
N HIS A 121 1.73 -0.16 11.71
CA HIS A 121 1.37 1.15 12.26
C HIS A 121 2.49 1.74 13.11
N THR A 122 2.42 3.06 13.29
CA THR A 122 3.32 3.79 14.19
C THR A 122 3.17 3.40 15.67
N ASP A 123 2.01 2.89 16.08
CA ASP A 123 1.69 2.46 17.45
C ASP A 123 1.80 0.93 17.65
N MET A 124 2.18 0.18 16.62
CA MET A 124 2.46 -1.24 16.77
C MET A 124 3.83 -1.44 17.43
N ASP A 125 3.86 -2.26 18.50
CA ASP A 125 5.10 -2.81 19.10
C ASP A 125 5.84 -3.64 18.03
N SER A 126 6.66 -2.95 17.24
CA SER A 126 7.08 -3.31 15.89
C SER A 126 8.38 -4.11 15.90
N TYR A 127 8.36 -5.31 16.48
CA TYR A 127 9.46 -6.24 16.18
C TYR A 127 9.34 -6.77 14.73
N HIS A 128 8.12 -6.87 14.18
CA HIS A 128 7.88 -7.37 12.81
C HIS A 128 6.67 -6.67 12.12
N PRO A 129 6.91 -5.69 11.24
CA PRO A 129 5.85 -5.06 10.47
C PRO A 129 5.30 -6.00 9.39
N GLY A 130 4.06 -5.76 8.98
CA GLY A 130 3.36 -6.47 7.92
C GLY A 130 2.22 -5.60 7.38
N TRP A 131 1.64 -5.96 6.24
CA TRP A 131 0.56 -5.19 5.63
C TRP A 131 -0.69 -5.14 6.52
N VAL A 132 -1.19 -3.93 6.77
CA VAL A 132 -2.42 -3.61 7.51
C VAL A 132 -3.17 -2.48 6.82
N ILE A 133 -4.39 -2.23 7.24
CA ILE A 133 -5.16 -1.06 6.77
C ILE A 133 -4.61 0.17 7.48
N CYS A 134 -4.26 1.23 6.75
CA CYS A 134 -3.69 2.45 7.35
C CYS A 134 -4.65 3.10 8.37
N HIS A 135 -4.10 3.62 9.48
CA HIS A 135 -4.86 4.53 10.34
C HIS A 135 -5.07 5.91 9.67
N PRO A 136 -6.13 6.64 10.04
CA PRO A 136 -6.29 8.03 9.61
C PRO A 136 -5.05 8.86 9.97
N GLY A 137 -4.45 9.52 8.98
CA GLY A 137 -3.28 10.39 9.18
C GLY A 137 -1.91 9.70 9.04
N GLU A 138 -1.84 8.37 8.89
CA GLU A 138 -0.56 7.68 8.62
C GLU A 138 -0.04 7.89 7.18
N TRP A 139 -0.78 8.64 6.37
CA TRP A 139 -0.47 8.89 4.95
C TRP A 139 -0.45 10.38 4.54
N GLN A 140 -0.60 11.32 5.50
CA GLN A 140 -0.61 12.75 5.22
C GLN A 140 0.78 13.40 5.24
#